data_AF-A0A522C2Y5-F1
#
_entry.id   AF-A0A522C2Y5-F1
#
_cell.length_a   1.000
_cell.length_b   1.000
_cell.length_c   1.000
_cell.angle_alpha   90.00
_cell.angle_beta   90.00
_cell.angle_gamma   90.00
#
_symmetry.space_group_name_H-M   'P 1'
#
loop_
_entity.id
_entity.type
_entity.pdbx_description
1 polymer ?
#
loop_
_entity_poly.entity_id
_entity_poly.type
_entity_poly.pdbx_seq_one_letter_code
_entity_poly.pdbx_strand_id
1 'polypeptide(L)'
;MKSMSHAISRAFVGAAMVVATSHAAAEVTLPTTLLDANATLTFSTAAQQVLSFVHISTSALGTTTAVSGTPGAYNLPITSVTGNIDLFSSTLFVPSQGVSAGAGLLLMNDKTYGGLGLANFSIDFTKNVVYGDVFVKGGSVIKNTAIFNFDVTSPLDLDVSLLPLSVDLDVTLGNLKLTTSAATTFASALNVSAAFVDALTEMDYGTISANIHSGLRLFDAPSGKALTKVNFPVPEPSTYVLIAMGMATAGWMASRRRAG
;
A
#
# COMPACT_ATOMS: atom_id res chain seq x y z
N MET A 1 29.44 -7.64 -26.59
CA MET A 1 28.99 -6.90 -25.39
C MET A 1 27.93 -7.66 -24.56
N LYS A 2 28.02 -9.00 -24.43
CA LYS A 2 27.07 -9.85 -23.66
C LYS A 2 27.62 -10.38 -22.32
N SER A 3 28.85 -10.01 -21.95
CA SER A 3 29.57 -10.62 -20.83
C SER A 3 29.57 -9.79 -19.53
N MET A 4 29.11 -8.53 -19.56
CA MET A 4 29.20 -7.66 -18.38
C MET A 4 27.92 -7.60 -17.51
N SER A 5 26.76 -8.08 -17.97
CA SER A 5 25.54 -8.02 -17.14
C SER A 5 25.49 -9.07 -16.02
N HIS A 6 26.22 -10.18 -16.15
CA HIS A 6 26.20 -11.28 -15.16
C HIS A 6 27.22 -11.10 -14.03
N ALA A 7 28.18 -10.19 -14.17
CA ALA A 7 29.19 -9.93 -13.16
C ALA A 7 28.72 -8.94 -12.08
N ILE A 8 27.75 -8.07 -12.40
CA ILE A 8 27.28 -7.01 -11.50
C ILE A 8 26.25 -7.56 -10.49
N SER A 9 25.47 -8.60 -10.85
CA SER A 9 24.55 -9.27 -9.91
C SER A 9 25.26 -10.03 -8.78
N ARG A 10 26.58 -10.25 -8.85
CA ARG A 10 27.33 -11.13 -7.93
C ARG A 10 27.93 -10.43 -6.71
N ALA A 11 27.81 -9.11 -6.60
CA ALA A 11 28.53 -8.33 -5.58
C ALA A 11 27.66 -7.74 -4.46
N PHE A 12 26.32 -7.76 -4.56
CA PHE A 12 25.46 -6.99 -3.65
C PHE A 12 24.71 -7.78 -2.56
N VAL A 13 24.77 -9.11 -2.56
CA VAL A 13 24.19 -9.92 -1.46
C VAL A 13 25.09 -9.90 -0.19
N GLY A 14 26.26 -9.25 -0.24
CA GLY A 14 27.29 -9.37 0.79
C GLY A 14 27.37 -8.29 1.87
N ALA A 15 26.55 -7.24 1.89
CA ALA A 15 26.79 -6.11 2.81
C ALA A 15 25.52 -5.43 3.31
N ALA A 16 24.87 -6.02 4.31
CA ALA A 16 24.23 -5.33 5.45
C ALA A 16 23.55 -6.34 6.40
N MET A 17 24.27 -7.36 6.88
CA MET A 17 23.82 -8.11 8.06
C MET A 17 24.48 -7.52 9.30
N VAL A 18 23.73 -6.72 10.08
CA VAL A 18 24.13 -6.40 11.46
C VAL A 18 23.62 -7.53 12.34
N VAL A 19 24.45 -8.54 12.58
CA VAL A 19 24.14 -9.63 13.51
C VAL A 19 24.53 -9.17 14.91
N ALA A 20 23.54 -8.83 15.74
CA ALA A 20 23.75 -8.68 17.17
C ALA A 20 23.91 -10.08 17.78
N THR A 21 25.09 -10.38 18.32
CA THR A 21 25.40 -11.69 18.91
C THR A 21 24.78 -11.84 20.29
N SER A 22 23.55 -12.33 20.34
CA SER A 22 22.98 -12.97 21.53
C SER A 22 22.06 -14.11 21.09
N HIS A 23 22.10 -15.24 21.79
CA HIS A 23 21.33 -16.46 21.52
C HIS A 23 19.81 -16.23 21.74
N ALA A 24 19.21 -15.44 20.86
CA ALA A 24 17.80 -15.22 20.64
C ALA A 24 17.63 -15.07 19.12
N ALA A 25 16.49 -15.47 18.57
CA ALA A 25 16.18 -15.29 17.15
C ALA A 25 16.63 -13.90 16.67
N ALA A 26 17.59 -13.87 15.74
CA ALA A 26 18.12 -12.62 15.26
C ALA A 26 17.10 -12.03 14.29
N GLU A 27 16.43 -10.97 14.72
CA GLU A 27 15.59 -10.17 13.85
C GLU A 27 16.49 -9.45 12.83
N VAL A 28 16.28 -9.73 11.55
CA VAL A 28 17.03 -9.20 10.43
C VAL A 28 16.08 -8.45 9.50
N THR A 29 16.44 -7.21 9.18
CA THR A 29 15.76 -6.42 8.16
C THR A 29 16.54 -6.48 6.86
N LEU A 30 15.90 -7.02 5.82
CA LEU A 30 16.40 -7.11 4.46
C LEU A 30 15.87 -5.91 3.65
N PRO A 31 16.74 -5.00 3.18
CA PRO A 31 16.33 -3.96 2.23
C PRO A 31 16.10 -4.61 0.86
N THR A 32 14.90 -4.46 0.30
CA THR A 32 14.50 -5.11 -0.95
C THR A 32 14.34 -4.14 -2.12
N THR A 33 14.72 -2.88 -1.95
CA THR A 33 14.56 -1.82 -2.97
C THR A 33 15.24 -2.13 -4.32
N LEU A 34 16.32 -2.92 -4.31
CA LEU A 34 17.03 -3.35 -5.51
C LEU A 34 16.67 -4.77 -5.94
N LEU A 35 15.93 -5.52 -5.13
CA LEU A 35 15.49 -6.88 -5.42
C LEU A 35 14.14 -6.85 -6.12
N ASP A 36 13.82 -7.90 -6.88
CA ASP A 36 12.48 -8.07 -7.45
C ASP A 36 11.48 -8.50 -6.38
N ALA A 37 11.12 -7.54 -5.52
CA ALA A 37 10.21 -7.67 -4.40
C ALA A 37 8.90 -6.90 -4.65
N ASN A 38 7.82 -7.61 -4.93
CA ASN A 38 6.51 -7.04 -5.27
C ASN A 38 5.42 -7.63 -4.37
N ALA A 39 4.47 -6.80 -3.95
CA ALA A 39 3.20 -7.24 -3.40
C ALA A 39 2.07 -6.87 -4.37
N THR A 40 1.28 -7.83 -4.79
CA THR A 40 0.10 -7.59 -5.64
C THR A 40 -1.14 -7.60 -4.77
N LEU A 41 -1.76 -6.43 -4.58
CA LEU A 41 -3.11 -6.31 -4.02
C LEU A 41 -4.11 -6.56 -5.15
N THR A 42 -5.00 -7.53 -4.97
CA THR A 42 -6.08 -7.82 -5.94
C THR A 42 -7.43 -7.68 -5.24
N PHE A 43 -8.24 -6.73 -5.70
CA PHE A 43 -9.59 -6.58 -5.17
C PHE A 43 -10.49 -7.74 -5.60
N SER A 44 -11.27 -8.29 -4.65
CA SER A 44 -12.27 -9.32 -4.94
C SER A 44 -13.34 -8.80 -5.90
N THR A 45 -13.95 -9.68 -6.69
CA THR A 45 -15.05 -9.30 -7.60
C THR A 45 -16.19 -8.62 -6.85
N ALA A 46 -16.51 -9.12 -5.64
CA ALA A 46 -17.55 -8.53 -4.79
C ALA A 46 -17.16 -7.11 -4.34
N ALA A 47 -15.92 -6.90 -3.91
CA ALA A 47 -15.44 -5.58 -3.53
C ALA A 47 -15.46 -4.60 -4.71
N GLN A 48 -15.02 -5.04 -5.90
CA GLN A 48 -15.08 -4.20 -7.11
C GLN A 48 -16.52 -3.82 -7.46
N GLN A 49 -17.47 -4.74 -7.35
CA GLN A 49 -18.89 -4.47 -7.58
C GLN A 49 -19.46 -3.48 -6.56
N VAL A 50 -19.16 -3.66 -5.27
CA VAL A 50 -19.63 -2.76 -4.21
C VAL A 50 -19.04 -1.37 -4.39
N LEU A 51 -17.72 -1.25 -4.61
CA LEU A 51 -17.06 0.03 -4.87
C LEU A 51 -17.68 0.73 -6.08
N SER A 52 -17.87 0.02 -7.19
CA SER A 52 -18.53 0.56 -8.39
C SER A 52 -19.98 0.99 -8.12
N PHE A 53 -20.74 0.19 -7.36
CA PHE A 53 -22.12 0.50 -6.99
C PHE A 53 -22.23 1.80 -6.18
N VAL A 54 -21.26 2.08 -5.30
CA VAL A 54 -21.19 3.35 -4.56
C VAL A 54 -20.37 4.43 -5.26
N HIS A 55 -20.05 4.23 -6.55
CA HIS A 55 -19.31 5.15 -7.42
C HIS A 55 -17.89 5.48 -6.94
N ILE A 56 -17.24 4.53 -6.27
CA ILE A 56 -15.84 4.62 -5.91
C ILE A 56 -14.98 4.00 -7.02
N SER A 57 -14.09 4.81 -7.58
CA SER A 57 -13.03 4.39 -8.49
C SER A 57 -11.70 4.26 -7.73
N THR A 58 -10.85 3.31 -8.15
CA THR A 58 -9.53 3.07 -7.57
C THR A 58 -8.43 3.34 -8.61
N SER A 59 -7.35 4.00 -8.21
CA SER A 59 -6.19 4.24 -9.09
C SER A 59 -4.86 4.13 -8.35
N ALA A 60 -3.82 3.80 -9.11
CA ALA A 60 -2.47 3.66 -8.57
C ALA A 60 -1.85 5.03 -8.25
N LEU A 61 -1.06 5.11 -7.17
CA LEU A 61 -0.30 6.29 -6.80
C LEU A 61 1.14 5.96 -6.40
N GLY A 62 2.01 6.96 -6.51
CA GLY A 62 3.42 6.84 -6.16
C GLY A 62 4.13 5.79 -7.00
N THR A 63 4.74 4.80 -6.35
CA THR A 63 5.43 3.69 -7.04
C THR A 63 4.51 2.53 -7.39
N THR A 64 3.21 2.61 -7.06
CA THR A 64 2.24 1.58 -7.43
C THR A 64 1.99 1.58 -8.93
N THR A 65 1.86 0.41 -9.53
CA THR A 65 1.41 0.25 -10.91
C THR A 65 0.16 -0.62 -10.98
N ALA A 66 -0.72 -0.36 -11.94
CA ALA A 66 -1.82 -1.27 -12.22
C ALA A 66 -1.28 -2.55 -12.89
N VAL A 67 -1.83 -3.71 -12.51
CA VAL A 67 -1.44 -4.98 -13.13
C VAL A 67 -2.13 -5.09 -14.49
N SER A 68 -1.33 -5.21 -15.54
CA SER A 68 -1.83 -5.29 -16.92
C SER A 68 -2.76 -6.49 -17.10
N GLY A 69 -3.94 -6.26 -17.67
CA GLY A 69 -4.91 -7.33 -17.94
C GLY A 69 -5.71 -7.81 -16.73
N THR A 70 -5.55 -7.21 -15.54
CA THR A 70 -6.28 -7.61 -14.33
C THR A 70 -6.90 -6.39 -13.64
N PRO A 71 -8.17 -6.05 -13.93
CA PRO A 71 -8.87 -4.95 -13.28
C PRO A 71 -8.92 -5.10 -11.76
N GLY A 72 -8.65 -4.00 -11.05
CA GLY A 72 -8.64 -3.98 -9.59
C GLY A 72 -7.40 -4.63 -8.95
N ALA A 73 -6.37 -4.97 -9.74
CA ALA A 73 -5.09 -5.45 -9.23
C ALA A 73 -4.00 -4.39 -9.35
N TYR A 74 -3.21 -4.25 -8.28
CA TYR A 74 -2.18 -3.23 -8.14
C TYR A 74 -0.90 -3.85 -7.61
N ASN A 75 0.20 -3.59 -8.31
CA ASN A 75 1.54 -3.97 -7.90
C ASN A 75 2.14 -2.89 -6.98
N LEU A 76 2.54 -3.30 -5.79
CA LEU A 76 3.07 -2.49 -4.69
C LEU A 76 4.53 -2.94 -4.43
N PRO A 77 5.53 -2.20 -4.92
CA PRO A 77 6.93 -2.57 -4.71
C PRO A 77 7.28 -2.66 -3.21
N ILE A 78 7.83 -3.79 -2.78
CA ILE A 78 8.27 -4.00 -1.40
C ILE A 78 9.66 -3.38 -1.25
N THR A 79 9.81 -2.54 -0.24
CA THR A 79 11.06 -1.80 0.04
C THR A 79 11.90 -2.44 1.14
N SER A 80 11.27 -3.16 2.07
CA SER A 80 11.98 -3.93 3.08
C SER A 80 11.12 -5.03 3.67
N VAL A 81 11.77 -6.09 4.15
CA VAL A 81 11.15 -7.14 4.94
C VAL A 81 11.98 -7.36 6.20
N THR A 82 11.31 -7.47 7.34
CA THR A 82 11.92 -7.85 8.62
C THR A 82 11.42 -9.23 9.00
N GLY A 83 12.31 -10.04 9.56
CA GLY A 83 11.96 -11.37 10.01
C GLY A 83 13.05 -11.98 10.86
N ASN A 84 12.78 -13.15 11.42
CA ASN A 84 13.73 -13.89 12.23
C ASN A 84 14.43 -14.95 11.38
N ILE A 85 15.75 -15.06 11.55
CA ILE A 85 16.49 -16.21 11.03
C ILE A 85 16.42 -17.34 12.05
N ASP A 86 15.89 -18.48 11.63
CA ASP A 86 15.92 -19.72 12.41
C ASP A 86 16.73 -20.78 11.65
N LEU A 87 17.97 -20.98 12.09
CA LEU A 87 18.90 -21.94 11.47
C LEU A 87 18.52 -23.41 11.72
N PHE A 88 17.53 -23.67 12.59
CA PHE A 88 17.12 -25.02 12.99
C PHE A 88 15.69 -25.37 12.57
N SER A 89 14.96 -24.43 11.98
CA SER A 89 13.63 -24.64 11.41
C SER A 89 13.72 -25.16 9.97
N SER A 90 12.65 -25.82 9.50
CA SER A 90 12.45 -26.11 8.08
C SER A 90 12.34 -24.86 7.20
N THR A 91 12.10 -23.69 7.82
CA THR A 91 12.02 -22.39 7.16
C THR A 91 13.09 -21.47 7.76
N LEU A 92 14.15 -21.19 6.98
CA LEU A 92 15.33 -20.44 7.42
C LEU A 92 15.02 -18.99 7.81
N PHE A 93 13.97 -18.40 7.23
CA PHE A 93 13.55 -17.02 7.46
C PHE A 93 12.05 -16.95 7.68
N VAL A 94 11.63 -16.38 8.81
CA VAL A 94 10.21 -16.17 9.15
C VAL A 94 9.91 -14.67 9.19
N PRO A 95 9.16 -14.12 8.22
CA PRO A 95 8.87 -12.70 8.14
C PRO A 95 7.97 -12.28 9.29
N SER A 96 8.37 -11.23 9.98
CA SER A 96 7.58 -10.54 11.00
C SER A 96 6.88 -9.31 10.41
N GLN A 97 7.52 -8.64 9.44
CA GLN A 97 7.02 -7.42 8.83
C GLN A 97 7.40 -7.28 7.35
N GLY A 98 6.51 -6.72 6.53
CA GLY A 98 6.81 -6.24 5.18
C GLY A 98 6.48 -4.76 5.02
N VAL A 99 7.22 -4.01 4.22
CA VAL A 99 7.00 -2.56 3.99
C VAL A 99 7.04 -2.24 2.50
N SER A 100 6.09 -1.44 2.04
CA SER A 100 6.01 -0.88 0.69
C SER A 100 5.96 0.65 0.78
N ALA A 101 7.12 1.25 1.05
CA ALA A 101 7.24 2.70 1.19
C ALA A 101 7.15 3.39 -0.19
N GLY A 102 6.33 4.44 -0.29
CA GLY A 102 6.15 5.17 -1.53
C GLY A 102 5.09 4.60 -2.48
N ALA A 103 4.59 3.40 -2.22
CA ALA A 103 3.42 2.85 -2.92
C ALA A 103 2.13 3.42 -2.31
N GLY A 104 1.14 3.69 -3.15
CA GLY A 104 -0.16 4.16 -2.72
C GLY A 104 -1.32 3.81 -3.66
N LEU A 105 -2.53 4.03 -3.17
CA LEU A 105 -3.79 3.90 -3.88
C LEU A 105 -4.64 5.13 -3.62
N LEU A 106 -5.31 5.62 -4.66
CA LEU A 106 -6.32 6.66 -4.58
C LEU A 106 -7.69 6.03 -4.78
N LEU A 107 -8.59 6.28 -3.84
CA LEU A 107 -10.01 5.98 -3.93
C LEU A 107 -10.75 7.31 -4.10
N MET A 108 -11.55 7.42 -5.15
CA MET A 108 -12.35 8.62 -5.44
C MET A 108 -13.81 8.26 -5.60
N ASN A 109 -14.69 9.01 -4.95
CA ASN A 109 -16.11 8.93 -5.22
C ASN A 109 -16.46 9.88 -6.37
N ASP A 110 -16.80 9.33 -7.53
CA ASP A 110 -17.02 10.09 -8.76
C ASP A 110 -18.29 10.95 -8.70
N LYS A 111 -19.23 10.66 -7.78
CA LYS A 111 -20.46 11.44 -7.58
C LYS A 111 -20.32 12.54 -6.55
N THR A 112 -19.69 12.24 -5.42
CA THR A 112 -19.61 13.17 -4.28
C THR A 112 -18.30 13.95 -4.25
N TYR A 113 -17.36 13.62 -5.13
CA TYR A 113 -15.99 14.12 -5.14
C TYR A 113 -15.25 13.88 -3.81
N GLY A 114 -15.69 12.89 -3.03
CA GLY A 114 -14.96 12.35 -1.88
C GLY A 114 -13.65 11.71 -2.34
N GLY A 115 -12.63 11.77 -1.49
CA GLY A 115 -11.27 11.34 -1.85
C GLY A 115 -10.54 10.79 -0.65
N LEU A 116 -10.02 9.58 -0.81
CA LEU A 116 -9.26 8.87 0.18
C LEU A 116 -8.00 8.31 -0.46
N GLY A 117 -6.87 8.62 0.14
CA GLY A 117 -5.60 8.04 -0.20
C GLY A 117 -5.12 7.02 0.81
N LEU A 118 -4.51 5.96 0.33
CA LEU A 118 -3.77 5.00 1.13
C LEU A 118 -2.33 4.96 0.62
N ALA A 119 -1.34 4.97 1.50
CA ALA A 119 0.05 4.81 1.08
C ALA A 119 0.95 4.23 2.16
N ASN A 120 2.21 3.98 1.80
CA ASN A 120 3.26 3.58 2.73
C ASN A 120 2.85 2.34 3.53
N PHE A 121 2.40 1.33 2.81
CA PHE A 121 1.82 0.14 3.42
C PHE A 121 2.86 -0.62 4.23
N SER A 122 2.44 -1.21 5.34
CA SER A 122 3.21 -2.22 6.04
C SER A 122 2.32 -3.37 6.49
N ILE A 123 2.89 -4.56 6.55
CA ILE A 123 2.19 -5.78 6.97
C ILE A 123 2.83 -6.23 8.27
N ASP A 124 2.03 -6.48 9.30
CA ASP A 124 2.44 -7.11 10.54
C ASP A 124 1.86 -8.54 10.56
N PHE A 125 2.73 -9.53 10.30
CA PHE A 125 2.35 -10.95 10.28
C PHE A 125 2.10 -11.51 11.68
N THR A 126 2.53 -10.82 12.74
CA THR A 126 2.26 -11.24 14.12
C THR A 126 0.86 -10.85 14.55
N LYS A 127 0.42 -9.66 14.14
CA LYS A 127 -0.93 -9.15 14.45
C LYS A 127 -1.99 -9.48 13.40
N ASN A 128 -1.58 -9.99 12.24
CA ASN A 128 -2.42 -10.18 11.06
C ASN A 128 -3.12 -8.88 10.60
N VAL A 129 -2.37 -7.78 10.57
CA VAL A 129 -2.87 -6.46 10.19
C VAL A 129 -2.00 -5.82 9.11
N VAL A 130 -2.66 -5.26 8.09
CA VAL A 130 -2.06 -4.33 7.13
C VAL A 130 -2.26 -2.91 7.64
N TYR A 131 -1.16 -2.19 7.82
CA TYR A 131 -1.14 -0.78 8.16
C TYR A 131 -0.84 0.08 6.93
N GLY A 132 -1.18 1.37 7.02
CA GLY A 132 -0.75 2.38 6.05
C GLY A 132 -1.13 3.79 6.47
N ASP A 133 -0.59 4.75 5.75
CA ASP A 133 -0.93 6.16 5.90
C ASP A 133 -2.21 6.47 5.13
N VAL A 134 -3.13 7.19 5.80
CA VAL A 134 -4.42 7.58 5.22
C VAL A 134 -4.43 9.08 4.92
N PHE A 135 -4.72 9.44 3.68
CA PHE A 135 -4.81 10.80 3.19
C PHE A 135 -6.28 11.14 2.96
N VAL A 136 -6.85 11.98 3.82
CA VAL A 136 -8.24 12.44 3.65
C VAL A 136 -8.24 13.74 2.87
N LYS A 137 -9.17 13.89 1.91
CA LYS A 137 -9.34 15.13 1.15
C LYS A 137 -9.45 16.36 2.04
N GLY A 138 -8.58 17.35 1.81
CA GLY A 138 -8.54 18.60 2.61
C GLY A 138 -8.07 18.43 4.06
N GLY A 139 -7.78 17.19 4.49
CA GLY A 139 -7.44 16.84 5.87
C GLY A 139 -5.94 16.65 6.12
N SER A 140 -5.63 16.24 7.34
CA SER A 140 -4.29 15.79 7.76
C SER A 140 -4.07 14.32 7.37
N VAL A 141 -2.80 13.93 7.26
CA VAL A 141 -2.41 12.52 7.05
C VAL A 141 -2.51 11.78 8.38
N ILE A 142 -3.27 10.69 8.42
CA ILE A 142 -3.36 9.80 9.58
C ILE A 142 -2.36 8.68 9.36
N LYS A 143 -1.24 8.72 10.08
CA LYS A 143 -0.14 7.78 9.88
C LYS A 143 -0.39 6.43 10.51
N ASN A 144 0.14 5.37 9.91
CA ASN A 144 0.17 4.02 10.47
C ASN A 144 -1.21 3.53 10.96
N THR A 145 -2.25 3.78 10.17
CA THR A 145 -3.62 3.35 10.44
C THR A 145 -3.74 1.87 10.12
N ALA A 146 -4.41 1.10 10.98
CA ALA A 146 -4.74 -0.30 10.69
C ALA A 146 -5.85 -0.35 9.62
N ILE A 147 -5.51 -0.78 8.41
CA ILE A 147 -6.40 -0.76 7.25
C ILE A 147 -7.17 -2.08 7.16
N PHE A 148 -6.46 -3.20 7.01
CA PHE A 148 -7.06 -4.53 6.83
C PHE A 148 -6.60 -5.50 7.92
N ASN A 149 -7.52 -6.32 8.40
CA ASN A 149 -7.20 -7.62 8.97
C ASN A 149 -7.11 -8.64 7.84
N PHE A 150 -6.30 -9.68 8.00
CA PHE A 150 -6.14 -10.71 6.98
C PHE A 150 -5.97 -12.12 7.57
N ASP A 151 -6.21 -13.11 6.73
CA ASP A 151 -5.84 -14.50 7.00
C ASP A 151 -4.66 -14.92 6.11
N VAL A 152 -3.72 -15.67 6.67
CA VAL A 152 -2.62 -16.27 5.88
C VAL A 152 -3.19 -17.46 5.12
N THR A 153 -3.36 -17.30 3.80
CA THR A 153 -4.01 -18.30 2.93
C THR A 153 -3.01 -19.28 2.34
N SER A 154 -1.83 -18.79 1.96
CA SER A 154 -0.67 -19.64 1.66
C SER A 154 0.44 -19.28 2.65
N PRO A 155 0.89 -20.23 3.48
CA PRO A 155 2.03 -19.99 4.36
C PRO A 155 3.26 -19.64 3.53
N LEU A 156 4.23 -18.95 4.16
CA LEU A 156 5.46 -18.56 3.49
C LEU A 156 6.16 -19.80 2.91
N ASP A 157 6.35 -19.80 1.60
CA ASP A 157 7.26 -20.73 0.93
C ASP A 157 8.62 -20.04 0.75
N LEU A 158 9.69 -20.76 1.10
CA LEU A 158 11.06 -20.28 0.99
C LEU A 158 11.83 -21.29 0.14
N ASP A 159 12.02 -20.95 -1.13
CA ASP A 159 12.89 -21.72 -2.01
C ASP A 159 14.31 -21.13 -1.96
N VAL A 160 15.26 -21.95 -1.50
CA VAL A 160 16.68 -21.61 -1.51
C VAL A 160 17.37 -22.51 -2.51
N SER A 161 17.59 -22.01 -3.72
CA SER A 161 18.43 -22.70 -4.68
C SER A 161 19.89 -22.37 -4.40
N LEU A 162 20.74 -23.39 -4.33
CA LEU A 162 22.17 -23.22 -4.03
C LEU A 162 22.98 -22.88 -5.29
N LEU A 163 22.47 -23.17 -6.50
CA LEU A 163 23.16 -22.94 -7.77
C LEU A 163 22.16 -22.65 -8.91
N PRO A 164 21.97 -21.38 -9.30
CA PRO A 164 22.53 -20.15 -8.69
C PRO A 164 21.95 -19.90 -7.29
N LEU A 165 22.68 -19.19 -6.42
CA LEU A 165 22.18 -18.80 -5.09
C LEU A 165 20.95 -17.88 -5.25
N SER A 166 19.75 -18.45 -5.17
CA SER A 166 18.49 -17.72 -5.20
C SER A 166 17.72 -17.95 -3.90
N VAL A 167 17.07 -16.88 -3.44
CA VAL A 167 16.12 -16.92 -2.33
C VAL A 167 14.84 -16.32 -2.86
N ASP A 168 13.81 -17.15 -2.93
CA ASP A 168 12.48 -16.76 -3.36
C ASP A 168 11.53 -16.91 -2.18
N LEU A 169 10.83 -15.83 -1.83
CA LEU A 169 9.85 -15.79 -0.75
C LEU A 169 8.47 -15.53 -1.33
N ASP A 170 7.55 -16.46 -1.11
CA ASP A 170 6.18 -16.39 -1.57
C ASP A 170 5.19 -16.50 -0.42
N VAL A 171 4.35 -15.47 -0.25
CA VAL A 171 3.28 -15.48 0.75
C VAL A 171 2.00 -14.89 0.17
N THR A 172 0.87 -15.53 0.46
CA THR A 172 -0.44 -15.03 0.02
C THR A 172 -1.36 -14.83 1.22
N LEU A 173 -1.81 -13.59 1.37
CA LEU A 173 -2.79 -13.15 2.33
C LEU A 173 -4.15 -13.07 1.66
N GLY A 174 -5.20 -13.52 2.34
CA GLY A 174 -6.57 -13.47 1.85
C GLY A 174 -7.54 -12.99 2.92
N ASN A 175 -8.83 -12.97 2.59
CA ASN A 175 -9.90 -12.48 3.44
C ASN A 175 -9.60 -11.08 4.01
N LEU A 176 -9.14 -10.17 3.15
CA LEU A 176 -8.82 -8.82 3.57
C LEU A 176 -10.10 -8.13 4.05
N LYS A 177 -10.20 -7.84 5.35
CA LYS A 177 -11.37 -7.17 5.93
C LYS A 177 -10.97 -5.83 6.50
N LEU A 178 -11.71 -4.76 6.18
CA LEU A 178 -11.42 -3.46 6.76
C LEU A 178 -11.56 -3.53 8.28
N THR A 179 -10.64 -2.90 8.99
CA THR A 179 -10.85 -2.64 10.42
C THR A 179 -12.00 -1.65 10.59
N THR A 180 -12.68 -1.69 11.74
CA THR A 180 -13.76 -0.72 12.04
C THR A 180 -13.28 0.73 11.97
N SER A 181 -12.03 0.99 12.39
CA SER A 181 -11.41 2.32 12.30
C SER A 181 -11.15 2.76 10.85
N ALA A 182 -10.76 1.84 9.99
CA ALA A 182 -10.58 2.12 8.58
C ALA A 182 -11.93 2.31 7.87
N ALA A 183 -12.91 1.44 8.11
CA ALA A 183 -14.23 1.54 7.50
C ALA A 183 -14.94 2.86 7.81
N THR A 184 -14.86 3.34 9.07
CA THR A 184 -15.41 4.66 9.45
C THR A 184 -14.69 5.81 8.75
N THR A 185 -13.35 5.75 8.69
CA THR A 185 -12.54 6.76 7.98
C THR A 185 -12.84 6.75 6.48
N PHE A 186 -12.99 5.58 5.87
CA PHE A 186 -13.33 5.42 4.45
C PHE A 186 -14.71 5.98 4.16
N ALA A 187 -15.72 5.60 4.95
CA ALA A 187 -17.07 6.10 4.79
C ALA A 187 -17.11 7.64 4.87
N SER A 188 -16.42 8.22 5.85
CA SER A 188 -16.33 9.68 5.99
C SER A 188 -15.58 10.34 4.83
N ALA A 189 -14.43 9.82 4.42
CA ALA A 189 -13.58 10.43 3.41
C ALA A 189 -14.16 10.33 1.99
N LEU A 190 -14.90 9.25 1.71
CA LEU A 190 -15.54 8.98 0.42
C LEU A 190 -16.99 9.48 0.38
N ASN A 191 -17.46 10.10 1.47
CA ASN A 191 -18.81 10.61 1.65
C ASN A 191 -19.87 9.54 1.37
N VAL A 192 -19.64 8.34 1.90
CA VAL A 192 -20.55 7.19 1.89
C VAL A 192 -21.35 7.20 3.20
N SER A 193 -22.62 6.79 3.14
CA SER A 193 -23.47 6.75 4.33
C SER A 193 -22.86 5.87 5.43
N ALA A 194 -22.88 6.35 6.68
CA ALA A 194 -22.41 5.63 7.85
C ALA A 194 -23.15 4.29 8.06
N ALA A 195 -24.36 4.14 7.51
CA ALA A 195 -25.12 2.88 7.55
C ALA A 195 -24.42 1.73 6.80
N PHE A 196 -23.43 2.02 5.94
CA PHE A 196 -22.66 0.99 5.25
C PHE A 196 -21.39 0.55 5.99
N VAL A 197 -21.03 1.17 7.12
CA VAL A 197 -19.78 0.85 7.82
C VAL A 197 -19.69 -0.62 8.22
N ASP A 198 -20.77 -1.19 8.75
CA ASP A 198 -20.79 -2.61 9.15
C ASP A 198 -20.59 -3.52 7.93
N ALA A 199 -21.31 -3.25 6.84
CA ALA A 199 -21.16 -3.97 5.57
C ALA A 199 -19.72 -3.84 5.00
N LEU A 200 -19.10 -2.67 5.14
CA LEU A 200 -17.72 -2.44 4.73
C LEU A 200 -16.71 -3.23 5.58
N THR A 201 -17.02 -3.58 6.82
CA THR A 201 -16.14 -4.40 7.68
C THR A 201 -16.30 -5.90 7.49
N GLU A 202 -17.49 -6.36 7.06
CA GLU A 202 -17.76 -7.78 6.84
C GLU A 202 -17.30 -8.28 5.46
N MET A 203 -17.23 -7.36 4.49
CA MET A 203 -16.82 -7.67 3.12
C MET A 203 -15.37 -8.11 3.01
N ASP A 204 -15.12 -9.13 2.21
CA ASP A 204 -13.79 -9.51 1.76
C ASP A 204 -13.34 -8.62 0.59
N TYR A 205 -12.29 -7.84 0.83
CA TYR A 205 -11.69 -6.95 -0.16
C TYR A 205 -10.77 -7.68 -1.12
N GLY A 206 -10.36 -8.93 -0.86
CA GLY A 206 -9.57 -9.74 -1.77
C GLY A 206 -8.28 -10.26 -1.16
N THR A 207 -7.17 -10.16 -1.89
CA THR A 207 -5.90 -10.82 -1.54
C THR A 207 -4.69 -9.92 -1.73
N ILE A 208 -3.64 -10.19 -0.95
CA ILE A 208 -2.29 -9.65 -1.17
C ILE A 208 -1.35 -10.83 -1.40
N SER A 209 -0.77 -10.92 -2.59
CA SER A 209 0.30 -11.88 -2.87
C SER A 209 1.64 -11.15 -2.87
N ALA A 210 2.50 -11.46 -1.91
CA ALA A 210 3.84 -10.90 -1.83
C ALA A 210 4.86 -11.94 -2.27
N ASN A 211 5.69 -11.54 -3.22
CA ASN A 211 6.71 -12.34 -3.84
C ASN A 211 8.03 -11.55 -3.86
N ILE A 212 9.11 -12.18 -3.41
CA ILE A 212 10.45 -11.59 -3.36
C ILE A 212 11.41 -12.55 -3.99
N HIS A 213 11.94 -12.18 -5.16
CA HIS A 213 13.00 -12.93 -5.80
C HIS A 213 14.36 -12.24 -5.61
N SER A 214 15.40 -13.07 -5.57
CA SER A 214 16.80 -12.65 -5.55
C SER A 214 17.30 -11.91 -6.81
N GLY A 215 16.47 -11.79 -7.85
CA GLY A 215 16.78 -11.02 -9.07
C GLY A 215 16.87 -9.52 -8.81
N LEU A 216 17.74 -8.80 -9.54
CA LEU A 216 17.86 -7.34 -9.42
C LEU A 216 16.81 -6.61 -10.28
N ARG A 217 16.20 -5.56 -9.72
CA ARG A 217 15.45 -4.55 -10.49
C ARG A 217 16.42 -3.62 -11.20
N LEU A 218 16.74 -3.91 -12.45
CA LEU A 218 17.75 -3.15 -13.21
C LEU A 218 17.28 -1.73 -13.61
N PHE A 219 15.97 -1.45 -13.65
CA PHE A 219 15.45 -0.20 -14.24
C PHE A 219 14.38 0.55 -13.41
N ASP A 220 13.72 -0.09 -12.44
CA ASP A 220 12.55 0.48 -11.73
C ASP A 220 12.65 0.34 -10.21
N ALA A 221 13.84 0.60 -9.64
CA ALA A 221 14.02 0.55 -8.19
C ALA A 221 13.18 1.64 -7.50
N PRO A 222 12.25 1.29 -6.59
CA PRO A 222 11.49 2.29 -5.85
C PRO A 222 12.44 3.12 -4.98
N SER A 223 12.17 4.43 -4.87
CA SER A 223 13.05 5.36 -4.14
C SER A 223 13.20 5.07 -2.63
N GLY A 224 12.39 4.15 -2.09
CA GLY A 224 12.28 3.85 -0.66
C GLY A 224 11.70 5.00 0.17
N LYS A 225 11.39 6.15 -0.45
CA LYS A 225 10.86 7.32 0.23
C LYS A 225 9.35 7.20 0.38
N ALA A 226 8.86 7.49 1.57
CA ALA A 226 7.44 7.54 1.86
C ALA A 226 6.73 8.60 1.00
N LEU A 227 5.52 8.28 0.54
CA LEU A 227 4.60 9.26 -0.01
C LEU A 227 4.24 10.27 1.09
N THR A 228 4.22 11.55 0.71
CA THR A 228 3.84 12.65 1.60
C THR A 228 2.64 13.38 1.03
N LYS A 229 2.00 14.24 1.82
CA LYS A 229 0.80 14.99 1.41
C LYS A 229 1.01 15.79 0.13
N VAL A 230 2.23 16.28 -0.12
CA VAL A 230 2.60 17.06 -1.31
C VAL A 230 2.50 16.23 -2.60
N ASN A 231 2.63 14.91 -2.49
CA ASN A 231 2.61 13.97 -3.61
C ASN A 231 1.24 13.33 -3.82
N PHE A 232 0.22 13.74 -3.05
CA PHE A 232 -1.13 13.20 -3.16
C PHE A 232 -2.02 14.20 -3.95
N PRO A 233 -2.35 13.90 -5.21
CA PRO A 233 -3.23 14.75 -6.00
C PRO A 233 -4.67 14.49 -5.59
N VAL A 234 -5.07 14.93 -4.39
CA VAL A 234 -6.50 15.04 -4.11
C VAL A 234 -6.99 16.31 -4.79
N PRO A 235 -7.99 16.26 -5.70
CA PRO A 235 -8.46 17.45 -6.39
C PRO A 235 -8.96 18.50 -5.40
N GLU A 236 -8.16 19.53 -5.18
CA GLU A 236 -8.62 20.75 -4.54
C GLU A 236 -9.61 21.42 -5.50
N PRO A 237 -10.71 22.03 -5.00
CA PRO A 237 -11.54 22.87 -5.85
C PRO A 237 -10.61 23.92 -6.49
N SER A 238 -10.65 24.02 -7.83
CA SER A 238 -9.71 24.88 -8.54
C SER A 238 -9.75 26.29 -7.97
N THR A 239 -8.61 26.97 -7.92
CA THR A 239 -8.51 28.35 -7.41
C THR A 239 -9.57 29.27 -8.01
N TYR A 240 -9.98 29.01 -9.26
CA TYR A 240 -11.07 29.71 -9.94
C TYR A 240 -12.45 29.51 -9.29
N VAL A 241 -12.77 28.31 -8.80
CA VAL A 241 -14.02 28.05 -8.06
C VAL A 241 -14.02 28.79 -6.73
N LEU A 242 -12.88 28.81 -6.03
CA LEU A 242 -12.75 29.56 -4.78
C LEU A 242 -12.85 31.08 -4.99
N ILE A 243 -12.23 31.61 -6.05
CA ILE A 243 -12.35 33.02 -6.43
C ILE A 243 -13.79 33.35 -6.82
N ALA A 244 -14.46 32.51 -7.61
CA ALA A 244 -15.84 32.72 -8.02
C ALA A 244 -16.81 32.74 -6.81
N MET A 245 -16.61 31.81 -5.85
CA MET A 245 -17.36 31.83 -4.59
C MET A 245 -17.05 33.05 -3.73
N GLY A 246 -15.79 33.47 -3.66
CA GLY A 246 -15.39 34.71 -2.99
C GLY A 246 -16.06 35.94 -3.60
N MET A 247 -16.17 36.00 -4.92
CA MET A 247 -16.85 37.11 -5.59
C MET A 247 -18.38 37.06 -5.43
N ALA A 248 -18.99 35.88 -5.43
CA ALA A 248 -20.44 35.73 -5.21
C ALA A 248 -20.85 36.19 -3.80
N THR A 249 -20.06 35.83 -2.78
CA THR A 249 -20.30 36.27 -1.40
C THR A 249 -20.07 37.77 -1.21
N ALA A 250 -19.00 38.32 -1.81
CA ALA A 250 -18.76 39.76 -1.80
C ALA A 250 -19.89 40.54 -2.50
N GLY A 251 -20.40 40.04 -3.63
CA GLY A 251 -21.53 40.63 -4.35
C GLY A 251 -22.82 40.65 -3.52
N TRP A 252 -23.10 39.56 -2.79
CA TRP A 252 -24.27 39.48 -1.90
C TRP A 252 -24.16 40.40 -0.67
N MET A 253 -22.97 40.56 -0.10
CA MET A 253 -22.75 41.53 0.98
C MET A 253 -22.88 42.99 0.49
N ALA A 254 -22.40 43.27 -0.73
CA ALA A 254 -22.51 44.59 -1.35
C ALA A 254 -23.96 44.96 -1.68
N SER A 255 -24.80 44.00 -2.08
CA SER A 255 -26.22 44.26 -2.35
C SER A 255 -27.02 44.51 -1.08
N ARG A 256 -26.71 43.82 0.03
CA ARG A 256 -27.33 44.10 1.35
C ARG A 256 -27.03 45.48 1.90
N ARG A 257 -25.82 46.01 1.67
CA ARG A 257 -25.45 47.38 2.09
C ARG A 257 -26.11 48.50 1.31
N ARG A 258 -26.67 48.22 0.12
CA ARG A 258 -27.41 49.21 -0.68
C ARG A 258 -28.92 49.19 -0.43
N ALA A 259 -29.42 48.17 0.28
CA ALA A 259 -30.84 47.95 0.52
C ALA A 259 -31.30 48.36 1.94
N GLY A 260 -30.42 48.96 2.75
CA GLY A 260 -30.74 49.58 4.04
C GLY A 260 -30.19 51.00 4.06
#